data_AF-A0A8H7I4Y7-F1
#
_entry.id   AF-A0A8H7I4Y7-F1
#
_cell.length_a   1.000
_cell.length_b   1.000
_cell.length_c   1.000
_cell.angle_alpha   90.00
_cell.angle_beta   90.00
_cell.angle_gamma   90.00
#
_symmetry.space_group_name_H-M   'P 1'
#
loop_
_entity.id
_entity.type
_entity.pdbx_description
1 polymer ?
#
loop_
_entity_poly.entity_id
_entity_poly.type
_entity_poly.pdbx_seq_one_letter_code
_entity_poly.pdbx_strand_id
1 'polypeptide(L)'
;MLSFLLMNMKDMAGAWAHPHLNQLGSHRALIQTVDDFRTEFLAAFGNPDATQAAEQQITNLTQTGTCAEYITKFRTIAMDLDWNDAALCRQFAQGLHWEVSQLIATHERRPTTLLELQNAALVIDNALCKERASHPPKGNKSGTTPIGGKYQPTGHQAGTPIQQSQLCIQGGA
;
A
#
# COMPACT_ATOMS: atom_id res chain seq x y z
N MET A 1 40.52 5.52 -7.23
CA MET A 1 39.17 5.17 -7.73
C MET A 1 38.35 6.41 -8.07
N LEU A 2 38.22 7.40 -7.18
CA LEU A 2 37.45 8.64 -7.41
C LEU A 2 37.94 9.49 -8.61
N SER A 3 39.26 9.63 -8.80
CA SER A 3 39.84 10.40 -9.93
C SER A 3 39.43 9.84 -11.29
N PHE A 4 39.30 8.50 -11.41
CA PHE A 4 38.85 7.86 -12.64
C PHE A 4 37.37 8.14 -12.95
N LEU A 5 36.51 8.21 -11.92
CA LEU A 5 35.09 8.54 -12.09
C LEU A 5 34.94 9.96 -12.65
N LEU A 6 35.60 10.94 -12.02
CA LEU A 6 35.55 12.34 -12.44
C LEU A 6 36.19 12.57 -13.83
N MET A 7 37.26 11.85 -14.17
CA MET A 7 37.90 11.93 -15.50
C MET A 7 37.10 11.27 -16.62
N ASN A 8 36.17 10.35 -16.31
CA ASN A 8 35.35 9.68 -17.32
C ASN A 8 34.13 10.54 -17.74
N MET A 9 33.80 11.57 -16.96
CA MET A 9 32.68 12.47 -17.25
C MET A 9 32.95 13.30 -18.50
N LYS A 10 32.01 13.29 -19.44
CA LYS A 10 32.07 14.06 -20.69
C LYS A 10 30.98 15.13 -20.72
N ASP A 11 31.14 16.07 -21.65
CA ASP A 11 30.16 17.11 -21.94
C ASP A 11 29.77 17.92 -20.69
N MET A 12 28.48 18.04 -20.41
CA MET A 12 27.94 18.80 -19.28
C MET A 12 28.41 18.26 -17.92
N ALA A 13 28.52 16.93 -17.78
CA ALA A 13 29.04 16.29 -16.57
C ALA A 13 30.56 16.50 -16.42
N GLY A 14 31.29 16.56 -17.55
CA GLY A 14 32.72 16.88 -17.55
C GLY A 14 33.00 18.31 -17.10
N ALA A 15 32.21 19.27 -17.57
CA ALA A 15 32.31 20.68 -17.14
C ALA A 15 32.05 20.84 -15.64
N TRP A 16 31.08 20.10 -15.09
CA TRP A 16 30.83 20.02 -13.66
C TRP A 16 32.00 19.37 -12.89
N ALA A 17 32.59 18.29 -13.42
CA ALA A 17 33.67 17.55 -12.73
C ALA A 17 35.02 18.30 -12.67
N HIS A 18 35.31 19.20 -13.63
CA HIS A 18 36.58 19.93 -13.72
C HIS A 18 37.02 20.69 -12.45
N PRO A 19 36.18 21.53 -11.81
CA PRO A 19 36.57 22.20 -10.57
C PRO A 19 36.88 21.22 -9.43
N HIS A 20 36.18 20.08 -9.38
CA HIS A 20 36.40 19.05 -8.37
C HIS A 20 37.70 18.27 -8.64
N LEU A 21 38.05 18.01 -9.91
CA LEU A 21 39.33 17.40 -10.30
C LEU A 21 40.54 18.22 -9.83
N ASN A 22 40.47 19.53 -9.96
CA ASN A 22 41.54 20.44 -9.55
C ASN A 22 41.70 20.53 -8.02
N GLN A 23 40.68 20.14 -7.27
CA GLN A 23 40.67 20.16 -5.80
C GLN A 23 40.94 18.79 -5.19
N LEU A 24 41.02 17.72 -5.98
CA LEU A 24 41.34 16.37 -5.50
C LEU A 24 42.65 16.36 -4.69
N GLY A 25 42.60 15.84 -3.47
CA GLY A 25 43.77 15.76 -2.57
C GLY A 25 44.07 17.05 -1.79
N SER A 26 43.28 18.11 -1.98
CA SER A 26 43.32 19.31 -1.14
C SER A 26 42.39 19.18 0.08
N HIS A 27 42.73 19.80 1.21
CA HIS A 27 41.84 19.88 2.38
C HIS A 27 40.49 20.58 2.11
N ARG A 28 40.37 21.26 0.96
CA ARG A 28 39.14 21.94 0.49
C ARG A 28 38.30 21.09 -0.46
N ALA A 29 38.71 19.85 -0.75
CA ALA A 29 37.93 18.95 -1.59
C ALA A 29 36.58 18.66 -0.91
N LEU A 30 35.49 19.07 -1.57
CA LEU A 30 34.12 18.68 -1.20
C LEU A 30 33.86 17.20 -1.46
N ILE A 31 34.50 16.64 -2.49
CA ILE A 31 34.33 15.25 -2.90
C ILE A 31 35.60 14.48 -2.52
N GLN A 32 35.57 13.77 -1.39
CA GLN A 32 36.71 12.99 -0.89
C GLN A 32 36.46 11.50 -1.01
N THR A 33 35.21 11.09 -0.85
CA THR A 33 34.75 9.71 -0.94
C THR A 33 33.84 9.51 -2.16
N VAL A 34 33.53 8.24 -2.45
CA VAL A 34 32.56 7.90 -3.50
C VAL A 34 31.14 8.32 -3.10
N ASP A 35 30.82 8.33 -1.80
CA ASP A 35 29.52 8.80 -1.29
C ASP A 35 29.36 10.32 -1.44
N ASP A 36 30.42 11.09 -1.20
CA ASP A 36 30.41 12.54 -1.45
C ASP A 36 30.20 12.84 -2.94
N PHE A 37 30.84 12.04 -3.80
CA PHE A 37 30.66 12.16 -5.25
C PHE A 37 29.21 11.89 -5.64
N ARG A 38 28.62 10.81 -5.14
CA ARG A 38 27.22 10.46 -5.39
C ARG A 38 26.29 11.60 -4.96
N THR A 39 26.52 12.17 -3.78
CA THR A 39 25.71 13.26 -3.22
C THR A 39 25.78 14.51 -4.08
N GLU A 40 26.98 15.00 -4.39
CA GLU A 40 27.16 16.21 -5.19
C GLU A 40 26.70 16.01 -6.65
N PHE A 41 26.89 14.80 -7.20
CA PHE A 41 26.43 14.47 -8.54
C PHE A 41 24.90 14.45 -8.62
N LEU A 42 24.22 13.85 -7.63
CA LEU A 42 22.76 13.88 -7.54
C LEU A 42 22.24 15.29 -7.25
N ALA A 43 22.97 16.15 -6.54
CA ALA A 43 22.58 17.54 -6.37
C ALA A 43 22.64 18.33 -7.69
N ALA A 44 23.65 18.04 -8.53
CA ALA A 44 23.85 18.74 -9.80
C ALA A 44 22.96 18.22 -10.96
N PHE A 45 22.66 16.92 -10.97
CA PHE A 45 21.97 16.25 -12.07
C PHE A 45 20.70 15.49 -11.68
N GLY A 46 20.47 15.30 -10.39
CA GLY A 46 19.23 14.68 -9.89
C GLY A 46 18.04 15.59 -10.12
N ASN A 47 16.86 14.97 -10.22
CA ASN A 47 15.60 15.68 -10.32
C ASN A 47 14.90 15.65 -8.95
N PRO A 48 15.00 16.72 -8.13
CA PRO A 48 14.39 16.74 -6.80
C PRO A 48 12.88 16.57 -6.84
N ASP A 49 12.23 17.08 -7.89
CA ASP A 49 10.78 16.95 -8.06
C ASP A 49 10.38 15.49 -8.32
N ALA A 50 11.20 14.73 -9.04
CA ALA A 50 10.96 13.30 -9.29
C ALA A 50 11.12 12.48 -7.99
N THR A 51 12.15 12.75 -7.19
CA THR A 51 12.32 12.10 -5.88
C THR A 51 11.16 12.45 -4.95
N GLN A 52 10.75 13.71 -4.87
CA GLN A 52 9.60 14.11 -4.05
C GLN A 52 8.29 13.46 -4.52
N ALA A 53 8.08 13.35 -5.84
CA ALA A 53 6.92 12.66 -6.39
C ALA A 53 6.96 11.15 -6.05
N ALA A 54 8.12 10.51 -6.13
CA ALA A 54 8.29 9.12 -5.71
C ALA A 54 8.02 8.93 -4.22
N GLU A 55 8.49 9.84 -3.36
CA GLU A 55 8.22 9.81 -1.91
C GLU A 55 6.72 9.94 -1.62
N GLN A 56 6.03 10.87 -2.30
CA GLN A 56 4.57 11.01 -2.18
C GLN A 56 3.84 9.76 -2.68
N GLN A 57 4.30 9.15 -3.77
CA GLN A 57 3.70 7.93 -4.31
C GLN A 57 3.90 6.74 -3.37
N ILE A 58 5.11 6.52 -2.84
CA ILE A 58 5.39 5.38 -1.96
C ILE A 58 4.69 5.52 -0.60
N THR A 59 4.57 6.75 -0.09
CA THR A 59 3.90 7.03 1.19
C THR A 59 2.40 6.79 1.13
N ASN A 60 1.77 7.10 -0.01
CA ASN A 60 0.35 6.86 -0.27
C ASN A 60 0.05 5.47 -0.85
N LEU A 61 1.07 4.65 -1.12
CA LEU A 61 0.88 3.33 -1.70
C LEU A 61 0.29 2.37 -0.67
N THR A 62 -0.93 1.92 -0.93
CA THR A 62 -1.60 0.88 -0.15
C THR A 62 -1.94 -0.33 -1.02
N GLN A 63 -1.92 -1.53 -0.44
CA GLN A 63 -2.33 -2.75 -1.11
C GLN A 63 -3.86 -2.74 -1.33
N THR A 64 -4.28 -2.44 -2.56
CA THR A 64 -5.69 -2.50 -3.00
C THR A 64 -6.05 -3.75 -3.80
N GLY A 65 -5.04 -4.47 -4.30
CA GLY A 65 -5.17 -5.66 -5.14
C GLY A 65 -4.33 -6.81 -4.60
N THR A 66 -3.74 -7.59 -5.50
CA THR A 66 -2.87 -8.71 -5.10
C THR A 66 -1.58 -8.18 -4.44
N CYS A 67 -1.02 -8.95 -3.51
CA CYS A 67 0.26 -8.58 -2.90
C CYS A 67 1.38 -8.51 -3.95
N ALA A 68 1.34 -9.34 -4.99
CA ALA A 68 2.32 -9.32 -6.08
C ALA A 68 2.31 -7.98 -6.84
N GLU A 69 1.13 -7.46 -7.19
CA GLU A 69 1.00 -6.15 -7.83
C GLU A 69 1.51 -5.02 -6.94
N TYR A 70 1.19 -5.08 -5.64
CA TYR A 70 1.67 -4.11 -4.67
C TYR A 70 3.21 -4.14 -4.55
N ILE A 71 3.83 -5.32 -4.45
CA ILE A 71 5.29 -5.48 -4.39
C ILE A 71 5.95 -4.89 -5.64
N THR A 72 5.41 -5.18 -6.83
CA THR A 72 5.96 -4.65 -8.09
C THR A 72 5.91 -3.12 -8.11
N LYS A 73 4.76 -2.52 -7.79
CA LYS A 73 4.61 -1.06 -7.73
C LYS A 73 5.55 -0.43 -6.70
N PHE A 74 5.63 -1.02 -5.51
CA PHE A 74 6.52 -0.55 -4.45
C PHE A 74 7.97 -0.57 -4.89
N ARG A 75 8.42 -1.68 -5.51
CA ARG A 75 9.80 -1.81 -6.02
C ARG A 75 10.12 -0.80 -7.10
N THR A 76 9.20 -0.57 -8.04
CA THR A 76 9.37 0.43 -9.11
C THR A 76 9.58 1.81 -8.52
N ILE A 77 8.73 2.25 -7.60
CA ILE A 77 8.85 3.58 -6.98
C ILE A 77 10.12 3.65 -6.13
N ALA A 78 10.49 2.57 -5.43
CA ALA A 78 11.69 2.52 -4.62
C ALA A 78 12.99 2.61 -5.44
N MET A 79 12.99 2.38 -6.76
CA MET A 79 14.19 2.57 -7.60
C MET A 79 14.60 4.04 -7.70
N ASP A 80 13.64 4.96 -7.55
CA ASP A 80 13.85 6.40 -7.62
C ASP A 80 14.12 7.03 -6.24
N LEU A 81 14.21 6.19 -5.19
CA LEU A 81 14.39 6.60 -3.80
C LEU A 81 15.74 6.11 -3.26
N ASP A 82 16.45 6.98 -2.55
CA ASP A 82 17.70 6.62 -1.86
C ASP A 82 17.45 6.21 -0.39
N TRP A 83 16.26 5.66 -0.10
CA TRP A 83 15.86 5.24 1.24
C TRP A 83 16.59 3.97 1.67
N ASN A 84 16.97 3.91 2.96
CA ASN A 84 17.57 2.69 3.51
C ASN A 84 16.54 1.57 3.70
N ASP A 85 17.04 0.33 3.83
CA ASP A 85 16.21 -0.87 4.01
C ASP A 85 15.22 -0.76 5.18
N ALA A 86 15.60 -0.14 6.30
CA ALA A 86 14.73 0.01 7.46
C ALA A 86 13.53 0.94 7.17
N ALA A 87 13.76 2.03 6.44
CA ALA A 87 12.73 2.95 5.98
C ALA A 87 11.78 2.27 4.98
N LEU A 88 12.34 1.54 4.00
CA LEU A 88 11.56 0.77 3.03
C LEU A 88 10.73 -0.32 3.71
N CYS A 89 11.29 -1.07 4.67
CA CYS A 89 10.56 -2.07 5.46
C CYS A 89 9.37 -1.45 6.20
N ARG A 90 9.59 -0.32 6.89
CA ARG A 90 8.53 0.38 7.63
C ARG A 90 7.41 0.82 6.68
N GLN A 91 7.77 1.46 5.57
CA GLN A 91 6.80 1.95 4.61
C GLN A 91 6.04 0.81 3.94
N PHE A 92 6.73 -0.27 3.57
CA PHE A 92 6.11 -1.44 2.99
C PHE A 92 5.08 -2.05 3.94
N ALA A 93 5.43 -2.23 5.22
CA ALA A 93 4.55 -2.79 6.24
C ALA A 93 3.31 -1.92 6.52
N GLN A 94 3.45 -0.59 6.42
CA GLN A 94 2.35 0.36 6.59
C GLN A 94 1.33 0.28 5.45
N GLY A 95 1.78 0.07 4.22
CA GLY A 95 0.90 -0.05 3.05
C GLY A 95 0.29 -1.43 2.84
N LEU A 96 0.70 -2.46 3.60
CA LEU A 96 0.13 -3.80 3.48
C LEU A 96 -1.34 -3.86 3.92
N HIS A 97 -2.10 -4.78 3.31
CA HIS A 97 -3.46 -5.06 3.74
C HIS A 97 -3.47 -5.56 5.20
N TRP A 98 -4.47 -5.11 5.97
CA TRP A 98 -4.48 -5.33 7.42
C TRP A 98 -4.38 -6.82 7.82
N GLU A 99 -5.07 -7.72 7.12
CA GLU A 99 -5.00 -9.18 7.38
C GLU A 99 -3.59 -9.74 7.17
N VAL A 100 -2.91 -9.31 6.10
CA VAL A 100 -1.55 -9.75 5.79
C VAL A 100 -0.58 -9.22 6.85
N SER A 101 -0.71 -7.94 7.21
CA SER A 101 0.12 -7.30 8.24
C SER A 101 -0.05 -7.96 9.62
N GLN A 102 -1.29 -8.29 10.01
CA GLN A 102 -1.57 -9.01 11.26
C GLN A 102 -0.93 -10.38 11.29
N LEU A 103 -1.06 -11.18 10.22
CA LEU A 103 -0.46 -12.51 10.16
C LEU A 103 1.07 -12.44 10.22
N ILE A 104 1.69 -11.49 9.54
CA ILE A 104 3.15 -11.26 9.66
C ILE A 104 3.53 -10.91 11.10
N ALA A 105 2.72 -10.14 11.81
CA ALA A 105 3.00 -9.78 13.20
C ALA A 105 2.92 -10.97 14.18
N THR A 106 2.16 -12.02 13.83
CA THR A 106 2.04 -13.26 14.62
C THR A 106 3.17 -14.27 14.38
N HIS A 107 3.96 -14.11 13.32
CA HIS A 107 5.10 -14.99 13.04
C HIS A 107 6.21 -14.81 14.09
N GLU A 108 6.79 -15.93 14.53
CA GLU A 108 7.85 -15.96 15.55
C GLU A 108 9.10 -15.16 15.15
N ARG A 109 9.44 -15.19 13.86
CA ARG A 109 10.55 -14.40 13.30
C ARG A 109 10.01 -13.30 12.42
N ARG A 110 10.11 -12.06 12.89
CA ARG A 110 9.78 -10.89 12.07
C ARG A 110 10.82 -10.71 10.97
N PRO A 111 10.39 -10.45 9.72
CA PRO A 111 11.29 -10.07 8.64
C PRO A 111 12.09 -8.82 9.01
N THR A 112 13.41 -8.85 8.82
CA THR A 112 14.28 -7.68 9.07
C THR A 112 14.70 -6.98 7.79
N THR A 113 14.61 -7.66 6.65
CA THR A 113 14.93 -7.12 5.34
C THR A 113 13.67 -6.94 4.49
N LEU A 114 13.74 -6.02 3.52
CA LEU A 114 12.62 -5.76 2.62
C LEU A 114 12.24 -7.02 1.83
N LEU A 115 13.25 -7.78 1.40
CA LEU A 115 13.04 -9.01 0.62
C LEU A 115 12.34 -10.10 1.44
N GLU A 116 12.76 -10.32 2.69
CA GLU A 116 12.08 -11.26 3.58
C GLU A 116 10.62 -10.83 3.82
N LEU A 117 10.38 -9.53 4.00
CA LEU A 117 9.05 -8.99 4.25
C LEU A 117 8.13 -9.16 3.05
N GLN A 118 8.63 -8.87 1.84
CA GLN A 118 7.90 -9.06 0.59
C GLN A 118 7.56 -10.53 0.35
N ASN A 119 8.50 -11.44 0.61
CA ASN A 119 8.27 -12.88 0.45
C ASN A 119 7.24 -13.39 1.46
N ALA A 120 7.33 -12.99 2.73
CA ALA A 120 6.36 -13.35 3.76
C ALA A 120 4.95 -12.86 3.40
N ALA A 121 4.83 -11.59 2.99
CA ALA A 121 3.57 -11.01 2.57
C ALA A 121 2.95 -11.77 1.39
N LEU A 122 3.76 -12.13 0.38
CA LEU A 122 3.30 -12.88 -0.78
C LEU A 122 2.82 -14.29 -0.42
N VAL A 123 3.50 -14.99 0.48
CA VAL A 123 3.09 -16.34 0.93
C VAL A 123 1.75 -16.26 1.67
N ILE A 124 1.61 -15.29 2.57
CA ILE A 124 0.39 -15.09 3.37
C ILE A 124 -0.79 -14.69 2.49
N ASP A 125 -0.61 -13.74 1.57
CA ASP A 125 -1.65 -13.30 0.64
C ASP A 125 -2.17 -14.46 -0.22
N ASN A 126 -1.26 -15.29 -0.73
CA ASN A 126 -1.61 -16.49 -1.48
C ASN A 126 -2.37 -17.53 -0.63
N ALA A 127 -2.01 -17.69 0.64
CA ALA A 127 -2.72 -18.58 1.56
C ALA A 127 -4.15 -18.09 1.83
N LEU A 128 -4.31 -16.78 2.10
CA LEU A 128 -5.63 -16.15 2.30
C LEU A 128 -6.51 -16.25 1.04
N CYS A 129 -5.94 -16.02 -0.14
CA CYS A 129 -6.66 -16.19 -1.41
C CYS A 129 -7.17 -17.63 -1.60
N LYS A 130 -6.35 -18.64 -1.29
CA LYS A 130 -6.73 -20.06 -1.39
C LYS A 130 -7.83 -20.41 -0.37
N GLU A 131 -7.74 -19.90 0.84
CA GLU A 131 -8.74 -20.13 1.89
C GLU A 131 -10.09 -19.52 1.51
N ARG A 132 -10.11 -18.27 1.04
CA ARG A 132 -11.32 -17.59 0.55
C ARG A 132 -11.97 -18.30 -0.65
N ALA A 133 -11.16 -18.86 -1.55
CA ALA A 133 -11.66 -19.66 -2.67
C ALA A 133 -12.27 -21.00 -2.22
N SER A 134 -11.76 -21.57 -1.13
CA SER A 134 -12.23 -22.85 -0.58
C SER A 134 -13.47 -22.71 0.31
N HIS A 135 -13.65 -21.54 0.93
CA HIS A 135 -14.79 -21.20 1.77
C HIS A 135 -15.52 -19.97 1.19
N PRO A 136 -16.33 -20.12 0.12
CA PRO A 136 -17.16 -19.03 -0.35
C PRO A 136 -18.08 -18.57 0.79
N PRO A 137 -18.35 -17.26 0.92
CA PRO A 137 -19.23 -16.76 1.97
C PRO A 137 -20.55 -17.50 1.84
N LYS A 138 -20.93 -18.23 2.90
CA LYS A 138 -22.25 -18.86 2.99
C LYS A 138 -23.26 -17.73 2.85
N GLY A 139 -23.84 -17.59 1.66
CA GLY A 139 -24.91 -16.64 1.43
C GLY A 139 -25.95 -16.83 2.52
N ASN A 140 -26.29 -15.75 3.22
CA ASN A 140 -27.33 -15.75 4.24
C ASN A 140 -28.61 -16.33 3.62
N LYS A 141 -28.87 -17.61 3.88
CA LYS A 141 -30.21 -18.16 3.81
C LYS A 141 -30.89 -17.76 5.11
N SER A 142 -31.22 -16.48 5.26
CA SER A 142 -32.30 -16.07 6.15
C SER A 142 -33.58 -16.65 5.57
N GLY A 143 -33.87 -17.89 5.98
CA GLY A 143 -35.16 -18.51 5.77
C GLY A 143 -36.21 -17.73 6.54
N THR A 144 -37.01 -16.95 5.83
CA THR A 144 -38.32 -16.52 6.34
C THR A 144 -39.32 -17.60 6.00
N THR A 145 -39.45 -18.60 6.87
CA THR A 145 -40.64 -19.45 6.92
C THR A 145 -41.74 -18.68 7.67
N PRO A 146 -42.93 -18.46 7.10
CA PRO A 146 -44.05 -17.90 7.85
C PRO A 146 -44.61 -18.98 8.76
N ILE A 147 -44.26 -18.97 10.04
CA ILE A 147 -44.96 -19.78 11.04
C ILE A 147 -46.24 -19.03 11.42
N GLY A 148 -47.32 -19.34 10.69
CA GLY A 148 -48.68 -19.16 11.15
C GLY A 148 -48.98 -20.15 12.28
N GLY A 149 -48.74 -19.73 13.52
CA GLY A 149 -49.09 -20.44 14.74
C GLY A 149 -50.16 -19.68 15.51
N LYS A 150 -51.36 -20.25 15.54
CA LYS A 150 -52.60 -19.69 16.12
C LYS A 150 -52.42 -19.32 17.59
N TYR A 151 -52.60 -18.04 17.92
CA TYR A 151 -52.98 -17.62 19.28
C TYR A 151 -54.49 -17.43 19.33
N GLN A 152 -55.16 -18.27 20.11
CA GLN A 152 -56.54 -18.11 20.56
C GLN A 152 -56.57 -17.17 21.77
N PRO A 153 -57.37 -16.09 21.76
CA PRO A 153 -57.79 -15.42 22.98
C PRO A 153 -59.21 -15.87 23.33
N THR A 154 -59.36 -16.58 24.46
CA THR A 154 -60.66 -16.82 25.08
C THR A 154 -61.06 -15.62 25.94
N GLY A 155 -62.17 -14.97 25.57
CA GLY A 155 -63.11 -14.44 26.56
C GLY A 155 -63.70 -13.05 26.31
N HIS A 156 -65.00 -13.05 25.97
CA HIS A 156 -66.07 -12.10 26.39
C HIS A 156 -65.95 -10.63 25.96
N GLN A 157 -66.94 -9.91 25.42
CA GLN A 157 -68.34 -10.13 25.06
C GLN A 157 -68.77 -8.99 24.11
N ALA A 158 -69.78 -9.28 23.28
CA ALA A 158 -70.80 -8.38 22.73
C ALA A 158 -70.42 -7.26 21.72
N GLY A 159 -71.13 -7.28 20.57
CA GLY A 159 -71.41 -6.09 19.78
C GLY A 159 -71.06 -6.18 18.30
N THR A 160 -72.08 -6.30 17.45
CA THR A 160 -72.09 -6.39 15.98
C THR A 160 -71.55 -5.15 15.23
N PRO A 161 -71.21 -5.28 13.92
CA PRO A 161 -70.42 -4.31 13.15
C PRO A 161 -71.26 -3.45 12.19
N ILE A 162 -70.80 -2.25 11.82
CA ILE A 162 -71.23 -1.55 10.59
C ILE A 162 -70.04 -0.81 9.93
N GLN A 163 -69.48 -1.49 8.92
CA GLN A 163 -69.18 -1.06 7.55
C GLN A 163 -69.21 0.44 7.19
N GLN A 164 -68.16 0.92 6.50
CA GLN A 164 -68.20 1.57 5.18
C GLN A 164 -66.77 2.04 4.80
N SER A 165 -66.17 1.46 3.75
CA SER A 165 -66.11 2.01 2.39
C SER A 165 -64.87 2.90 2.21
N GLN A 166 -63.92 2.46 1.36
CA GLN A 166 -63.64 3.03 0.02
C GLN A 166 -63.20 4.51 0.10
N LEU A 167 -62.14 4.97 -0.55
CA LEU A 167 -61.59 4.57 -1.84
C LEU A 167 -60.22 5.26 -1.96
N CYS A 168 -59.46 4.81 -2.96
CA CYS A 168 -58.36 5.48 -3.66
C CYS A 168 -58.57 7.01 -3.79
N ILE A 169 -57.58 7.86 -4.08
CA ILE A 169 -56.70 7.84 -5.26
C ILE A 169 -55.61 8.91 -5.09
N GLN A 170 -54.47 8.60 -5.71
CA GLN A 170 -53.42 9.43 -6.32
C GLN A 170 -53.60 10.96 -6.45
N GLY A 171 -52.46 11.66 -6.41
CA GLY A 171 -52.06 12.50 -7.54
C GLY A 171 -51.46 13.86 -7.21
N GLY A 172 -50.14 13.97 -7.39
CA GLY A 172 -49.49 15.01 -8.19
C GLY A 172 -49.48 16.47 -7.69
N ALA A 173 -48.28 16.96 -7.41
CA ALA A 173 -47.66 18.08 -8.13
C ALA A 173 -46.14 17.99 -7.95
#